data_AF-A0A6G0XSN7-F1
#
_entry.id   AF-A0A6G0XSN7-F1
#
_cell.length_a   1.000
_cell.length_b   1.000
_cell.length_c   1.000
_cell.angle_alpha   90.00
_cell.angle_beta   90.00
_cell.angle_gamma   90.00
#
_symmetry.space_group_name_H-M   'P 1'
#
loop_
_entity.id
_entity.type
_entity.pdbx_description
1 polymer ?
#
loop_
_entity_poly.entity_id
_entity_poly.type
_entity_poly.pdbx_seq_one_letter_code
_entity_poly.pdbx_strand_id
1 'polypeptide(L)'
;MNELNRFIVESRESCVKQAIVSSVMGATMGVGLGVFLGTFEGAHGELVGNNMREQLYYGFRKSFIAGYERSVYFSKQFMVVGAIYSGIECTVERERASHDVYNTLIAGATSGAILGGWAARKLPAKHLLSNTAKGAASFAAFAAVMEFCLDRFRE
;
A
#
# COMPACT_ATOMS: atom_id res chain seq x y z
N MET A 1 -13.03 -26.68 9.51
CA MET A 1 -12.57 -25.39 8.95
C MET A 1 -12.22 -24.49 10.11
N ASN A 2 -11.03 -23.88 10.12
CA ASN A 2 -10.60 -23.02 11.22
C ASN A 2 -11.39 -21.69 11.21
N GLU A 3 -11.63 -21.10 12.38
CA GLU A 3 -12.33 -19.81 12.55
C GLU A 3 -11.78 -18.71 11.63
N LEU A 4 -10.47 -18.70 11.38
CA LEU A 4 -9.81 -17.74 10.47
C LEU A 4 -10.30 -17.86 9.02
N ASN A 5 -10.50 -19.08 8.51
CA ASN A 5 -10.95 -19.28 7.13
C ASN A 5 -12.39 -18.80 6.96
N ARG A 6 -13.22 -18.98 7.99
CA ARG A 6 -14.59 -18.45 8.02
C ARG A 6 -14.59 -16.93 7.95
N PHE A 7 -13.73 -16.28 8.73
CA PHE A 7 -13.58 -14.83 8.72
C PHE A 7 -13.11 -14.30 7.36
N ILE A 8 -12.18 -14.98 6.68
CA ILE A 8 -11.70 -14.56 5.35
C ILE A 8 -12.80 -14.66 4.30
N VAL A 9 -13.60 -15.72 4.31
CA VAL A 9 -14.73 -15.86 3.37
C VAL A 9 -15.79 -14.80 3.66
N GLU A 10 -16.17 -14.64 4.93
CA GLU A 10 -17.14 -13.63 5.35
C GLU A 10 -16.66 -12.19 5.13
N SER A 11 -15.34 -11.99 5.05
CA SER A 11 -14.77 -10.67 4.76
C SER A 11 -15.17 -10.17 3.38
N ARG A 12 -15.37 -11.06 2.40
CA ARG A 12 -15.76 -10.69 1.03
C ARG A 12 -17.23 -10.31 0.89
N GLU A 13 -18.08 -10.73 1.83
CA GLU A 13 -19.50 -10.38 1.80
C GLU A 13 -19.76 -8.97 2.35
N SER A 14 -18.83 -8.44 3.14
CA SER A 14 -18.97 -7.15 3.82
C SER A 14 -17.80 -6.23 3.47
N CYS A 15 -18.07 -5.12 2.77
CA CYS A 15 -17.01 -4.20 2.34
C CYS A 15 -16.18 -3.64 3.51
N VAL A 16 -16.79 -3.45 4.68
CA VAL A 16 -16.07 -3.03 5.89
C VAL A 16 -15.06 -4.09 6.34
N LYS A 17 -15.44 -5.36 6.33
CA LYS A 17 -14.55 -6.46 6.72
C LYS A 17 -13.44 -6.64 5.68
N GLN A 18 -13.77 -6.58 4.39
CA GLN A 18 -12.78 -6.62 3.30
C GLN A 18 -11.75 -5.48 3.43
N ALA A 19 -12.22 -4.27 3.72
CA ALA A 19 -11.37 -3.10 3.95
C ALA A 19 -10.45 -3.25 5.16
N ILE A 20 -10.94 -3.84 6.27
CA ILE A 20 -10.10 -4.09 7.45
C ILE A 20 -9.01 -5.12 7.12
N VAL A 21 -9.36 -6.22 6.47
CA VAL A 21 -8.41 -7.28 6.11
C VAL A 21 -7.34 -6.74 5.17
N SER A 22 -7.73 -5.98 4.14
CA SER A 22 -6.78 -5.37 3.19
C SER A 22 -5.91 -4.29 3.84
N SER A 23 -6.46 -3.50 4.77
CA SER A 23 -5.70 -2.53 5.55
C SER A 23 -4.63 -3.18 6.42
N VAL A 24 -4.97 -4.29 7.09
CA VAL A 24 -4.01 -5.06 7.88
C VAL A 24 -2.92 -5.63 6.96
N MET A 25 -3.31 -6.24 5.84
CA MET A 25 -2.35 -6.76 4.86
C MET A 25 -1.42 -5.65 4.33
N GLY A 26 -1.96 -4.49 3.99
CA GLY A 26 -1.19 -3.33 3.55
C GLY A 26 -0.25 -2.80 4.63
N ALA A 27 -0.70 -2.72 5.88
CA ALA A 27 0.14 -2.33 7.01
C ALA A 27 1.31 -3.31 7.21
N THR A 28 1.05 -4.62 7.13
CA THR A 28 2.12 -5.63 7.25
C THR A 28 3.17 -5.50 6.16
N MET A 29 2.75 -5.23 4.92
CA MET A 29 3.67 -4.96 3.81
C MET A 29 4.46 -3.65 4.01
N GLY A 30 3.81 -2.62 4.56
CA GLY A 30 4.45 -1.34 4.89
C GLY A 30 5.52 -1.43 5.98
N VAL A 31 5.33 -2.28 6.98
CA VAL A 31 6.38 -2.59 7.97
C VAL A 31 7.58 -3.23 7.29
N GLY A 32 7.35 -4.23 6.42
CA GLY A 32 8.43 -4.90 5.69
C GLY A 32 9.27 -3.91 4.86
N LEU A 33 8.62 -3.03 4.11
CA LEU A 33 9.31 -2.01 3.31
C LEU A 33 10.05 -0.98 4.17
N GLY A 34 9.46 -0.55 5.29
CA GLY A 34 10.07 0.43 6.17
C GLY A 34 11.32 -0.09 6.88
N VAL A 35 11.29 -1.34 7.35
CA VAL A 35 12.47 -2.01 7.94
C VAL A 35 13.58 -2.16 6.90
N PHE A 36 13.23 -2.59 5.68
CA PHE A 36 14.18 -2.71 4.59
C PHE A 36 14.88 -1.38 4.30
N LEU A 37 14.11 -0.31 4.05
CA LEU A 37 14.67 1.00 3.71
C LEU A 37 15.44 1.65 4.87
N GLY A 38 14.97 1.49 6.12
CA GLY A 38 15.69 2.00 7.28
C GLY A 38 17.04 1.30 7.52
N THR A 39 17.14 0.03 7.15
CA THR A 39 18.41 -0.71 7.20
C THR A 39 19.42 -0.16 6.20
N PHE A 40 19.00 0.21 4.97
CA PHE A 40 19.90 0.85 4.01
C PHE A 40 20.41 2.20 4.48
N GLU A 41 19.55 3.02 5.08
CA GLU A 41 19.93 4.36 5.51
C GLU A 41 21.00 4.34 6.60
N GLY A 42 20.90 3.39 7.54
CA GLY A 42 21.92 3.23 8.57
C GLY A 42 23.18 2.47 8.14
N ALA A 43 23.13 1.69 7.05
CA ALA A 43 24.32 1.06 6.45
C ALA A 43 25.18 2.05 5.66
N HIS A 44 24.60 3.15 5.16
CA HIS A 44 25.29 4.18 4.36
C HIS A 44 25.53 5.50 5.11
N GLY A 45 25.24 5.57 6.40
CA GLY A 45 25.43 6.76 7.21
C GLY A 45 26.89 7.01 7.60
N GLU A 46 27.22 8.28 7.86
CA GLU A 46 28.55 8.68 8.36
C GLU A 46 28.83 8.01 9.71
N LEU A 47 29.95 7.27 9.79
CA LEU A 47 30.34 6.52 10.98
C LEU A 47 30.88 7.50 12.03
N VAL A 48 30.05 7.79 13.03
CA VAL A 48 30.43 8.64 14.16
C VAL A 48 30.95 7.75 15.29
N GLY A 49 32.23 7.87 15.64
CA GLY A 49 32.85 7.19 16.78
C GLY A 49 34.35 6.95 16.58
N ASN A 50 35.11 6.92 17.68
CA ASN A 50 36.56 6.66 17.65
C ASN A 50 36.90 5.15 17.61
N ASN A 51 35.97 4.29 18.02
CA ASN A 51 36.15 2.84 18.12
C ASN A 51 35.15 2.08 17.23
N MET A 52 35.58 0.97 16.63
CA MET A 52 34.75 0.12 15.76
C MET A 52 33.46 -0.38 16.43
N ARG A 53 33.53 -0.78 17.71
CA ARG A 53 32.33 -1.22 18.48
C ARG A 53 31.30 -0.12 18.66
N GLU A 54 31.78 1.10 18.87
CA GLU A 54 30.94 2.26 19.15
C GLU A 54 30.28 2.77 17.86
N GLN A 55 31.03 2.81 16.76
CA GLN A 55 30.49 3.08 15.42
C GLN A 55 29.40 2.07 15.04
N LEU A 56 29.61 0.79 15.33
CA LEU A 56 28.64 -0.27 15.03
C LEU A 56 27.35 -0.09 15.87
N TYR A 57 27.48 0.21 17.17
CA TYR A 57 26.32 0.46 18.03
C TYR A 57 25.53 1.70 17.59
N TYR A 58 26.21 2.81 17.26
CA TYR A 58 25.53 4.00 16.76
C TYR A 58 24.91 3.78 15.37
N GLY A 59 25.57 3.03 14.48
CA GLY A 59 25.04 2.65 13.18
C GLY A 59 23.77 1.82 13.29
N PHE A 60 23.78 0.77 14.12
CA PHE A 60 22.59 -0.05 14.37
C PHE A 60 21.46 0.75 15.02
N ARG A 61 21.78 1.61 15.99
CA ARG A 61 20.77 2.45 16.64
C ARG A 61 20.12 3.43 15.66
N LYS A 62 20.91 4.08 14.80
CA LYS A 62 20.40 4.95 13.73
C LYS A 62 19.54 4.17 12.74
N SER A 63 19.99 3.00 12.30
CA SER A 63 19.23 2.10 11.40
C SER A 63 17.88 1.73 12.00
N PHE A 64 17.86 1.38 13.29
CA PHE A 64 16.65 0.94 13.97
C PHE A 64 15.63 2.08 14.13
N ILE A 65 16.10 3.29 14.50
CA ILE A 65 15.24 4.47 14.64
C ILE A 65 14.66 4.87 13.28
N ALA A 66 15.51 4.98 12.25
CA ALA A 66 15.07 5.31 10.89
C ALA A 66 14.10 4.25 10.34
N GLY A 67 14.40 2.97 10.55
CA GLY A 67 13.53 1.86 10.17
C GLY A 67 12.18 1.92 10.86
N TYR A 68 12.13 2.24 12.15
CA TYR A 68 10.88 2.40 12.87
C TYR A 68 10.04 3.57 12.32
N GLU A 69 10.63 4.75 12.16
CA GLU A 69 9.93 5.93 11.63
C GLU A 69 9.37 5.69 10.23
N ARG A 70 10.18 5.11 9.34
CA ARG A 70 9.77 4.75 7.97
C ARG A 70 8.69 3.67 7.97
N SER A 71 8.82 2.64 8.80
CA SER A 71 7.82 1.58 8.93
C SER A 71 6.47 2.13 9.35
N VAL A 72 6.44 3.02 10.35
CA VAL A 72 5.21 3.67 10.79
C VAL A 72 4.60 4.53 9.67
N TYR A 73 5.44 5.27 8.94
CA TYR A 73 4.97 6.09 7.82
C TYR A 73 4.39 5.25 6.68
N PHE A 74 5.14 4.26 6.17
CA PHE A 74 4.70 3.41 5.07
C PHE A 74 3.49 2.57 5.45
N SER A 75 3.47 2.00 6.65
CA SER A 75 2.30 1.25 7.14
C SER A 75 1.02 2.08 7.10
N LYS A 76 1.08 3.35 7.52
CA LYS A 76 -0.08 4.26 7.43
C LYS A 76 -0.51 4.51 5.99
N GLN A 77 0.43 4.71 5.06
CA GLN A 77 0.10 4.94 3.66
C GLN A 77 -0.53 3.68 3.03
N PHE A 78 0.10 2.51 3.17
CA PHE A 78 -0.42 1.27 2.59
C PHE A 78 -1.73 0.81 3.23
N MET A 79 -1.93 1.08 4.52
CA MET A 79 -3.21 0.83 5.20
C MET A 79 -4.35 1.65 4.56
N VAL A 80 -4.11 2.94 4.28
CA VAL A 80 -5.09 3.84 3.64
C VAL A 80 -5.35 3.44 2.19
N VAL A 81 -4.29 3.12 1.43
CA VAL A 81 -4.43 2.67 0.05
C VAL A 81 -5.23 1.36 -0.02
N GLY A 82 -4.92 0.39 0.85
CA GLY A 82 -5.63 -0.89 0.93
C GLY A 82 -7.10 -0.72 1.28
N ALA A 83 -7.41 0.13 2.28
CA ALA A 83 -8.79 0.44 2.66
C ALA A 83 -9.59 1.02 1.48
N ILE A 84 -9.04 2.01 0.78
CA ILE A 84 -9.71 2.70 -0.32
C ILE A 84 -9.91 1.76 -1.50
N TYR A 85 -8.86 1.05 -1.91
CA TYR A 85 -8.91 0.13 -3.06
C TYR A 85 -9.97 -0.96 -2.86
N SER A 86 -9.87 -1.71 -1.76
CA SER A 86 -10.78 -2.83 -1.47
C SER A 86 -12.20 -2.39 -1.14
N GLY A 87 -12.36 -1.20 -0.54
CA GLY A 87 -13.67 -0.60 -0.31
C GLY A 87 -14.38 -0.29 -1.62
N ILE A 88 -13.67 0.33 -2.58
CA ILE A 88 -14.21 0.63 -3.91
C ILE A 88 -14.52 -0.65 -4.67
N GLU A 89 -13.57 -1.59 -4.70
CA GLU A 89 -13.73 -2.89 -5.35
C GLU A 89 -15.00 -3.61 -4.86
N CYS A 90 -15.17 -3.76 -3.54
CA CYS A 90 -16.37 -4.38 -2.98
C CYS A 90 -17.66 -3.61 -3.31
N THR A 91 -17.64 -2.28 -3.32
CA THR A 91 -18.83 -1.50 -3.72
C THR A 91 -19.19 -1.71 -5.20
N VAL A 92 -18.20 -1.76 -6.08
CA VAL A 92 -18.43 -2.01 -7.52
C VAL A 92 -18.92 -3.44 -7.75
N GLU A 93 -18.34 -4.41 -7.04
CA GLU A 93 -18.75 -5.81 -7.10
C GLU A 93 -20.19 -6.02 -6.61
N ARG A 94 -20.61 -5.31 -5.56
CA ARG A 94 -22.01 -5.38 -5.08
C ARG A 94 -23.00 -4.82 -6.09
N GLU A 95 -22.65 -3.75 -6.79
CA GLU A 95 -23.52 -3.14 -7.80
C GLU A 95 -23.58 -3.96 -9.09
N ARG A 96 -22.45 -4.54 -9.53
CA ARG A 96 -22.38 -5.36 -10.75
C ARG A 96 -22.71 -6.83 -10.57
N ALA A 97 -22.69 -7.35 -9.33
CA ALA A 97 -22.87 -8.75 -8.98
C ALA A 97 -21.97 -9.73 -9.78
N SER A 98 -20.81 -9.26 -10.24
CA SER A 98 -19.82 -10.04 -11.00
C SER A 98 -18.42 -9.72 -10.51
N HIS A 99 -17.53 -10.70 -10.49
CA HIS A 99 -16.11 -10.54 -10.17
C HIS A 99 -15.29 -10.69 -11.45
N ASP A 100 -14.98 -9.56 -12.10
CA ASP A 100 -14.24 -9.51 -13.35
C ASP A 100 -13.06 -8.53 -13.25
N VAL A 101 -12.09 -8.69 -14.15
CA VAL A 101 -10.90 -7.83 -14.31
C VAL A 101 -11.26 -6.34 -14.43
N TYR A 102 -12.41 -6.02 -15.04
CA TYR A 102 -12.88 -4.64 -15.15
C TYR A 102 -13.14 -3.97 -13.81
N ASN A 103 -13.57 -4.72 -12.79
CA ASN A 103 -13.81 -4.18 -11.46
C ASN A 103 -12.50 -3.79 -10.80
N THR A 104 -11.48 -4.65 -10.89
CA THR A 104 -10.11 -4.37 -10.42
C THR A 104 -9.54 -3.11 -11.09
N LEU A 105 -9.72 -2.98 -12.41
CA LEU A 105 -9.25 -1.81 -13.17
C LEU A 105 -9.95 -0.52 -12.77
N ILE A 106 -11.28 -0.56 -12.63
CA ILE A 106 -12.07 0.60 -12.20
C ILE A 106 -11.71 0.98 -10.76
N ALA A 107 -11.65 0.01 -9.85
CA ALA A 107 -11.25 0.23 -8.47
C ALA A 107 -9.84 0.81 -8.36
N GLY A 108 -8.89 0.31 -9.15
CA GLY A 108 -7.54 0.85 -9.28
C GLY A 108 -7.56 2.31 -9.78
N ALA A 109 -8.21 2.58 -10.91
CA ALA A 109 -8.29 3.92 -11.48
C ALA A 109 -8.94 4.93 -10.50
N THR A 110 -10.05 4.56 -9.87
CA THR A 110 -10.78 5.42 -8.94
C THR A 110 -10.00 5.66 -7.66
N SER A 111 -9.39 4.62 -7.07
CA SER A 111 -8.53 4.78 -5.88
C SER A 111 -7.32 5.68 -6.18
N GLY A 112 -6.68 5.51 -7.34
CA GLY A 112 -5.57 6.35 -7.80
C GLY A 112 -5.97 7.81 -8.03
N ALA A 113 -7.16 8.05 -8.59
CA ALA A 113 -7.70 9.41 -8.74
C ALA A 113 -7.95 10.08 -7.38
N ILE A 114 -8.56 9.36 -6.43
CA ILE A 114 -8.86 9.87 -5.08
C ILE A 114 -7.57 10.21 -4.34
N LEU A 115 -6.60 9.30 -4.35
CA LEU A 115 -5.30 9.50 -3.69
C LEU A 115 -4.50 10.62 -4.34
N GLY A 116 -4.46 10.67 -5.68
CA GLY A 116 -3.79 11.74 -6.42
C GLY A 116 -4.43 13.12 -6.17
N GLY A 117 -5.76 13.17 -6.08
CA GLY A 117 -6.49 14.38 -5.72
C GLY A 117 -6.23 14.81 -4.28
N TRP A 118 -6.21 13.85 -3.35
CA TRP A 118 -5.92 14.12 -1.95
C TRP A 118 -4.49 14.64 -1.73
N ALA A 119 -3.51 14.06 -2.43
CA ALA A 119 -2.13 14.54 -2.41
C ALA A 119 -2.00 15.95 -3.01
N ALA A 120 -2.75 16.25 -4.07
CA ALA A 120 -2.72 17.54 -4.76
C ALA A 120 -3.65 18.61 -4.15
N ARG A 121 -4.33 18.33 -3.03
CA ARG A 121 -5.37 19.23 -2.45
C ARG A 121 -4.90 20.64 -2.08
N LYS A 122 -3.58 20.82 -1.86
CA LYS A 122 -2.98 22.12 -1.53
C LYS A 122 -2.34 22.82 -2.74
N LEU A 123 -2.33 22.17 -3.91
CA LEU A 123 -1.75 22.71 -5.13
C LEU A 123 -2.78 23.53 -5.93
N PRO A 124 -2.34 24.45 -6.80
CA PRO A 124 -3.23 25.17 -7.71
C PRO A 124 -4.02 24.21 -8.62
N ALA A 125 -5.26 24.60 -8.94
CA ALA A 125 -6.24 23.76 -9.65
C ALA A 125 -5.73 23.13 -10.96
N LYS A 126 -4.84 23.83 -11.67
CA LYS A 126 -4.23 23.32 -12.92
C LYS A 126 -3.41 22.04 -12.71
N HIS A 127 -2.71 21.92 -11.58
CA HIS A 127 -1.91 20.73 -11.27
C HIS A 127 -2.73 19.63 -10.60
N LEU A 128 -3.91 19.96 -10.06
CA LEU A 128 -4.82 18.98 -9.48
C LEU A 128 -5.27 17.96 -10.54
N LEU A 129 -5.75 18.44 -11.69
CA LEU A 129 -6.26 17.56 -12.75
C LEU A 129 -5.17 16.70 -13.40
N SER A 130 -3.95 17.24 -13.52
CA SER A 130 -2.81 16.45 -14.02
C SER A 130 -2.40 15.35 -13.02
N ASN A 131 -2.44 15.64 -11.72
CA ASN A 131 -2.04 14.69 -10.69
C ASN A 131 -3.10 13.60 -10.47
N THR A 132 -4.40 13.95 -10.54
CA THR A 132 -5.48 12.96 -10.50
C THR A 132 -5.44 12.04 -11.72
N ALA A 133 -5.25 12.59 -12.92
CA ALA A 133 -5.14 11.80 -14.15
C ALA A 133 -3.92 10.85 -14.12
N LYS A 134 -2.75 11.37 -13.69
CA LYS A 134 -1.55 10.54 -13.53
C LYS A 134 -1.75 9.44 -12.48
N GLY A 135 -2.38 9.76 -11.35
CA GLY A 135 -2.69 8.80 -10.29
C GLY A 135 -3.65 7.71 -10.76
N ALA A 136 -4.73 8.09 -11.45
CA ALA A 136 -5.66 7.13 -12.05
C ALA A 136 -4.97 6.22 -13.06
N ALA A 137 -4.17 6.80 -13.97
CA ALA A 137 -3.45 6.05 -14.99
C ALA A 137 -2.44 5.07 -14.38
N SER A 138 -1.67 5.47 -13.36
CA SER A 138 -0.68 4.60 -12.75
C SER A 138 -1.32 3.43 -11.98
N PHE A 139 -2.40 3.68 -11.23
CA PHE A 139 -3.09 2.62 -10.50
C PHE A 139 -3.86 1.68 -11.42
N ALA A 140 -4.47 2.20 -12.50
CA ALA A 140 -5.10 1.37 -13.53
C ALA A 140 -4.07 0.48 -14.24
N ALA A 141 -2.91 1.02 -14.59
CA ALA A 141 -1.83 0.26 -15.20
C ALA A 141 -1.31 -0.82 -14.24
N PHE A 142 -1.13 -0.50 -12.96
CA PHE A 142 -0.72 -1.48 -11.95
C PHE A 142 -1.74 -2.61 -11.80
N ALA A 143 -3.04 -2.29 -11.73
CA ALA A 143 -4.10 -3.29 -11.67
C ALA A 143 -4.08 -4.20 -12.91
N ALA A 144 -3.94 -3.63 -14.12
CA ALA A 144 -3.84 -4.40 -15.35
C ALA A 144 -2.66 -5.39 -15.35
N VAL A 145 -1.49 -4.93 -14.90
CA VAL A 145 -0.29 -5.76 -14.81
C VAL A 145 -0.47 -6.87 -13.78
N MET A 146 -1.05 -6.57 -12.62
CA MET A 146 -1.28 -7.58 -11.59
C MET A 146 -2.24 -8.66 -12.07
N GLU A 147 -3.35 -8.29 -12.71
CA GLU A 147 -4.30 -9.25 -13.30
C GLU A 147 -3.61 -10.13 -14.36
N PHE A 148 -2.84 -9.52 -15.27
CA PHE A 148 -2.06 -10.27 -16.26
C PHE A 148 -1.04 -11.23 -15.61
N CYS A 149 -0.34 -10.79 -14.56
CA CYS A 149 0.59 -11.64 -13.82
C CYS A 149 -0.14 -12.79 -13.12
N LEU A 150 -1.27 -12.53 -12.48
CA LEU A 150 -2.06 -13.55 -11.77
C LEU A 150 -2.62 -14.58 -12.73
N ASP A 151 -3.16 -14.15 -13.87
CA ASP A 151 -3.61 -15.04 -14.94
C ASP A 151 -2.46 -15.92 -15.42
N ARG A 152 -1.27 -15.34 -15.59
CA ARG A 152 -0.08 -16.08 -16.03
C ARG A 152 0.41 -17.11 -15.02
N PHE A 153 0.25 -16.88 -13.71
CA PHE A 153 0.63 -17.85 -12.67
C PHE A 153 -0.44 -18.93 -12.43
N ARG A 154 -1.66 -18.74 -12.97
CA ARG A 154 -2.74 -19.72 -12.86
C ARG A 154 -2.65 -20.81 -13.93
N GLU A 155 -1.93 -20.55 -15.02
CA GLU A 155 -1.50 -21.54 -16.03
C GLU A 155 -0.27 -22.33 -15.57
#